data_AF-A0A0B1S4G6-F1
#
_entry.id   AF-A0A0B1S4G6-F1
#
_cell.length_a   1.000
_cell.length_b   1.000
_cell.length_c   1.000
_cell.angle_alpha   90.00
_cell.angle_beta   90.00
_cell.angle_gamma   90.00
#
_symmetry.space_group_name_H-M   'P 1'
#
loop_
_entity.id
_entity.type
_entity.pdbx_description
1 polymer ?
#
loop_
_entity_poly.entity_id
_entity_poly.type
_entity_poly.pdbx_seq_one_letter_code
_entity_poly.pdbx_strand_id
1 'polypeptide(L)'
;MATTCLANVCPPQLKLLRNYQLQLSDEENKNMGFVQPKSVLVREAARSSSAAPTYFPPFDNKYVDGGLLVNNPCPQLLSDVQLMNTSARMA
;
A
#
# COMPACT_ATOMS: atom_id res chain seq x y z
N MET A 1 0.30 7.86 -3.23
CA MET A 1 -0.02 6.65 -2.45
C MET A 1 -1.40 6.16 -2.88
N ALA A 2 -1.57 4.86 -3.09
CA ALA A 2 -2.88 4.22 -3.29
C ALA A 2 -3.07 3.10 -2.26
N THR A 3 -4.32 2.78 -1.92
CA THR A 3 -4.67 1.72 -0.95
C THR A 3 -5.21 0.50 -1.68
N THR A 4 -4.87 -0.70 -1.21
CA THR A 4 -5.48 -1.97 -1.62
C THR A 4 -5.62 -2.88 -0.42
N CYS A 5 -6.58 -3.79 -0.45
CA CYS A 5 -6.77 -4.79 0.59
C CYS A 5 -6.23 -6.14 0.11
N LEU A 6 -5.33 -6.73 0.89
CA LEU A 6 -4.90 -8.11 0.74
C LEU A 6 -5.94 -9.01 1.40
N ALA A 7 -6.80 -9.61 0.57
CA ALA A 7 -7.98 -10.35 1.00
C ALA A 7 -7.78 -11.88 1.06
N ASN A 8 -6.63 -12.39 0.62
CA ASN A 8 -6.30 -13.83 0.69
C ASN A 8 -5.74 -14.27 2.06
N VAL A 9 -5.81 -13.40 3.07
CA VAL A 9 -5.35 -13.64 4.45
C VAL A 9 -6.46 -13.29 5.44
N CYS A 10 -6.45 -13.94 6.62
CA CYS A 10 -7.39 -13.67 7.70
C CYS A 10 -6.61 -13.32 8.98
N PRO A 11 -6.71 -12.08 9.52
CA PRO A 11 -7.55 -10.98 9.03
C PRO A 11 -7.00 -10.34 7.73
N PRO A 12 -7.87 -9.75 6.88
CA PRO A 12 -7.44 -8.99 5.70
C PRO A 12 -6.50 -7.85 6.07
N GLN A 13 -5.50 -7.58 5.23
CA GLN A 13 -4.45 -6.59 5.52
C GLN A 13 -4.50 -5.41 4.56
N LEU A 14 -4.30 -4.21 5.10
CA LEU A 14 -4.13 -3.00 4.29
C LEU A 14 -2.72 -2.98 3.68
N LYS A 15 -2.63 -2.83 2.37
CA LYS A 15 -1.37 -2.59 1.66
C LYS A 15 -1.38 -1.19 1.06
N LEU A 16 -0.33 -0.44 1.37
CA LEU A 16 -0.09 0.89 0.83
C LEU A 16 0.88 0.81 -0.35
N LEU A 17 0.42 1.25 -1.50
CA LEU A 17 1.19 1.29 -2.73
C LEU A 17 1.84 2.66 -2.85
N ARG A 18 3.16 2.68 -2.71
CA ARG A 18 3.99 3.89 -2.63
C ARG A 18 4.98 3.91 -3.79
N ASN A 19 5.32 5.12 -4.23
CA ASN A 19 6.32 5.39 -5.25
C ASN A 19 7.68 5.80 -4.63
N TYR A 20 7.89 5.56 -3.35
CA TYR A 20 9.10 5.90 -2.60
C TYR A 20 9.40 4.86 -1.52
N GLN A 21 10.60 4.93 -0.97
CA GLN A 21 11.05 4.21 0.22
C GLN A 21 11.51 5.22 1.28
N LEU A 22 11.59 4.78 2.52
CA LEU A 22 12.15 5.56 3.61
C LEU A 22 13.67 5.61 3.48
N GLN A 23 14.29 6.65 4.05
CA GLN A 23 15.75 6.79 4.14
C GLN A 23 16.31 5.89 5.26
N LEU A 24 16.00 4.59 5.18
CA LEU A 24 16.41 3.53 6.10
C LEU A 24 17.08 2.42 5.29
N SER A 25 17.63 1.41 5.96
CA SER A 25 18.16 0.24 5.27
C SER A 25 17.06 -0.49 4.46
N ASP A 26 17.46 -1.24 3.44
CA ASP A 26 16.52 -2.05 2.64
C ASP A 26 15.79 -3.10 3.49
N GLU A 27 16.47 -3.65 4.51
CA GLU A 27 15.89 -4.63 5.43
C GLU A 27 14.81 -4.00 6.31
N GLU A 28 15.06 -2.82 6.88
CA GLU A 28 14.07 -2.08 7.67
C GLU A 28 12.87 -1.68 6.81
N ASN A 29 13.11 -1.15 5.61
CA ASN A 29 12.05 -0.81 4.66
C ASN A 29 11.18 -2.05 4.36
N LYS A 30 11.79 -3.21 4.10
CA LYS A 30 11.08 -4.46 3.83
C LYS A 30 10.26 -4.92 5.05
N ASN A 31 10.83 -4.86 6.25
CA ASN A 31 10.14 -5.20 7.50
C ASN A 31 8.93 -4.29 7.77
N MET A 32 9.00 -3.04 7.34
CA MET A 32 7.90 -2.06 7.43
C MET A 32 6.90 -2.14 6.26
N GLY A 33 7.05 -3.11 5.36
CA GLY A 33 6.15 -3.33 4.23
C GLY A 33 6.35 -2.36 3.06
N PHE A 34 7.48 -1.64 3.00
CA PHE A 34 7.86 -0.88 1.82
C PHE A 34 8.39 -1.83 0.74
N VAL A 35 8.06 -1.51 -0.51
CA VAL A 35 8.54 -2.22 -1.69
C VAL A 35 9.34 -1.26 -2.56
N GLN A 36 10.28 -1.80 -3.32
CA GLN A 36 11.04 -1.03 -4.29
C GLN A 36 10.07 -0.33 -5.27
N PRO A 37 10.12 1.00 -5.47
CA PRO A 37 9.10 1.71 -6.25
C PRO A 37 8.93 1.22 -7.68
N LYS A 38 10.00 0.67 -8.27
CA LYS A 38 10.02 0.12 -9.63
C LYS A 38 9.49 -1.31 -9.73
N SER A 39 9.19 -1.96 -8.60
CA SER A 39 8.73 -3.36 -8.56
C SER A 39 7.25 -3.55 -8.92
N VAL A 40 6.45 -2.49 -8.89
CA VAL A 40 5.02 -2.54 -9.18
C VAL A 40 4.71 -1.61 -10.34
N LEU A 41 4.06 -2.11 -11.38
CA LEU A 41 3.65 -1.26 -12.50
C LEU A 41 2.46 -0.38 -12.07
N VAL A 42 2.41 0.86 -12.58
CA VAL A 42 1.32 1.80 -12.28
C VAL A 42 -0.06 1.20 -12.58
N ARG A 43 -0.20 0.47 -13.69
CA ARG A 43 -1.45 -0.22 -14.07
C ARG A 43 -1.88 -1.29 -13.08
N GLU A 44 -0.93 -1.99 -12.46
CA GLU A 44 -1.19 -3.03 -11.46
C GLU A 44 -1.61 -2.40 -10.15
N ALA A 45 -0.92 -1.34 -9.74
CA ALA A 45 -1.31 -0.56 -8.57
C ALA A 45 -2.73 0.00 -8.72
N ALA A 46 -3.03 0.64 -9.85
CA ALA A 46 -4.37 1.16 -10.14
C ALA A 46 -5.43 0.05 -10.16
N ARG A 47 -5.13 -1.10 -10.80
CA ARG A 47 -6.06 -2.24 -10.86
C ARG A 47 -6.32 -2.85 -9.49
N SER A 48 -5.29 -3.04 -8.66
CA SER A 48 -5.43 -3.56 -7.29
C SER A 48 -6.23 -2.64 -6.38
N SER A 49 -6.08 -1.32 -6.54
CA SER A 49 -6.75 -0.31 -5.71
C SER A 49 -8.24 -0.17 -6.05
N SER A 50 -8.64 -0.44 -7.29
CA SER A 50 -10.01 -0.23 -7.82
C SER A 50 -10.81 -1.52 -8.04
N ALA A 51 -10.29 -2.68 -7.63
CA ALA A 51 -10.97 -3.97 -7.79
C ALA A 51 -12.11 -4.15 -6.76
N ALA A 52 -13.16 -3.33 -6.89
CA ALA A 52 -14.29 -3.29 -5.97
C ALA A 52 -14.98 -4.66 -5.90
N PRO A 53 -15.08 -5.28 -4.71
CA PRO A 53 -15.85 -6.50 -4.53
C PRO A 53 -17.26 -6.32 -5.07
N THR A 54 -17.86 -7.41 -5.58
CA THR A 54 -19.14 -7.45 -6.32
C THR A 54 -19.10 -6.94 -7.76
N TYR A 55 -18.18 -6.02 -8.10
CA TYR A 55 -18.08 -5.48 -9.47
C TYR A 55 -16.92 -6.09 -10.27
N PHE A 56 -15.80 -6.33 -9.61
CA PHE A 56 -14.58 -6.83 -10.24
C PHE A 56 -14.01 -8.04 -9.51
N PRO A 57 -13.40 -9.00 -10.23
CA PRO A 57 -12.65 -10.06 -9.60
C PRO A 57 -11.39 -9.51 -8.90
N PRO A 58 -10.90 -10.16 -7.83
CA PRO A 58 -9.64 -9.81 -7.20
C PRO A 58 -8.48 -9.79 -8.21
N PHE A 59 -7.61 -8.79 -8.11
CA PHE A 59 -6.37 -8.74 -8.88
C PHE A 59 -5.34 -9.72 -8.30
N ASP A 60 -4.73 -10.52 -9.18
CA ASP A 60 -3.76 -11.57 -8.80
C ASP A 60 -4.30 -12.54 -7.73
N ASN A 61 -5.62 -12.81 -7.78
CA ASN A 61 -6.36 -13.64 -6.82
C ASN A 61 -6.21 -13.26 -5.34
N LYS A 62 -5.72 -12.04 -5.04
CA LYS A 62 -5.40 -11.62 -3.66
C LYS A 62 -5.72 -10.19 -3.31
N TYR A 63 -5.70 -9.27 -4.29
CA TYR A 63 -5.91 -7.86 -4.04
C TYR A 63 -7.33 -7.43 -4.43
N VAL A 64 -7.99 -6.72 -3.53
CA VAL A 64 -9.29 -6.09 -3.76
C VAL A 64 -9.21 -4.61 -3.42
N ASP A 65 -10.26 -3.88 -3.77
CA ASP A 65 -10.35 -2.43 -3.55
C ASP A 65 -9.98 -2.03 -2.11
N GLY A 66 -9.18 -0.97 -2.02
CA GLY A 66 -8.73 -0.42 -0.75
C GLY A 66 -9.88 0.09 0.11
N GLY A 67 -11.01 0.45 -0.49
CA GLY A 67 -12.23 0.90 0.17
C GLY A 67 -12.85 -0.11 1.13
N LEU A 68 -12.48 -1.40 1.03
CA LEU A 68 -12.87 -2.42 2.01
C LEU A 68 -12.29 -2.15 3.41
N LEU A 69 -11.09 -1.57 3.48
CA LEU A 69 -10.41 -1.24 4.75
C LEU A 69 -10.30 0.27 4.98
N VAL A 70 -9.99 1.03 3.93
CA VAL A 70 -9.72 2.47 3.98
C VAL A 70 -10.31 3.14 2.73
N ASN A 71 -11.60 3.51 2.82
CA ASN A 71 -12.30 4.28 1.79
C ASN A 71 -12.03 5.79 1.88
N ASN A 72 -11.45 6.25 3.00
CA ASN A 72 -10.93 7.60 3.14
C ASN A 72 -9.44 7.52 3.50
N PRO A 73 -8.52 7.63 2.52
CA PRO A 73 -7.10 7.46 2.75
C PRO A 73 -6.42 8.65 3.45
N CYS A 74 -7.13 9.76 3.73
CA CYS A 74 -6.52 10.96 4.31
C CYS A 74 -5.79 10.71 5.65
N PRO A 75 -6.38 10.06 6.67
CA PRO A 75 -5.67 9.78 7.92
C PRO A 75 -4.43 8.92 7.69
N GLN A 76 -4.56 7.90 6.84
CA GLN A 76 -3.46 7.00 6.50
C GLN A 76 -2.32 7.74 5.78
N LEU A 77 -2.67 8.67 4.88
CA LEU A 77 -1.71 9.51 4.16
C LEU A 77 -0.97 10.44 5.13
N LEU A 78 -1.68 11.08 6.08
CA LEU A 78 -1.05 11.95 7.06
C LEU A 78 -0.05 11.19 7.94
N SER A 79 -0.41 9.99 8.40
CA SER A 79 0.51 9.11 9.14
C SER A 79 1.71 8.69 8.28
N ASP A 80 1.50 8.39 7.00
CA ASP A 80 2.55 7.97 6.07
C ASP A 80 3.54 9.11 5.75
N VAL A 81 3.04 10.34 5.61
CA VAL A 81 3.85 11.56 5.44
C VAL A 81 4.65 11.85 6.71
N GLN A 82 4.03 11.74 7.88
CA GLN A 82 4.75 11.90 9.15
C GLN A 82 5.86 10.85 9.29
N LEU A 83 5.59 9.59 8.93
CA LEU A 83 6.58 8.53 8.94
C LEU A 83 7.77 8.85 8.02
N MET A 84 7.50 9.30 6.79
CA MET A 84 8.52 9.72 5.83
C MET A 84 9.38 10.85 6.40
N ASN A 85 8.75 11.91 6.92
CA ASN A 85 9.44 13.05 7.51
C ASN A 85 10.31 12.66 8.71
N THR A 86 9.84 11.75 9.56
CA THR A 86 10.62 11.25 10.69
C THR A 86 11.83 10.45 10.21
N SER A 87 11.66 9.57 9.22
CA SER A 87 12.79 8.81 8.66
C SER A 87 13.86 9.71 8.06
N ALA A 88 13.47 10.76 7.35
CA ALA A 88 14.39 11.71 6.73
C ALA A 88 15.14 12.59 7.73
N ARG A 89 14.65 12.72 8.98
CA ARG A 89 15.34 13.42 10.06
C ARG A 89 16.30 12.54 10.84
N MET A 90 16.15 11.22 10.74
CA MET A 90 16.99 10.23 11.41
C MET A 90 18.17 9.76 10.54
N ALA A 91 18.11 10.01 9.24
CA ALA A 91 19.18 9.77 8.28
C ALA A 91 20.26 10.87 8.33
#